data_AF-A0A953WBB5-F1
#
_entry.id   AF-A0A953WBB5-F1
#
_cell.length_a   1.000
_cell.length_b   1.000
_cell.length_c   1.000
_cell.angle_alpha   90.00
_cell.angle_beta   90.00
_cell.angle_gamma   90.00
#
_symmetry.space_group_name_H-M   'P 1'
#
loop_
_entity.id
_entity.type
_entity.pdbx_description
1 polymer ?
#
loop_
_entity_poly.entity_id
_entity_poly.type
_entity_poly.pdbx_seq_one_letter_code
_entity_poly.pdbx_strand_id
1 'polypeptide(L)'
;ETDRRLTDQIVEQLKKYDIIQGQTAQYTPQGDSEPRPFANYFGVDEAKLQALTDEQFLELRKMNVLPILYAHMISLANWRTLISRRMERLNVTEVEAVSGQRLS
;
A
#
# COMPACT_ATOMS: atom_id res chain seq x y z
N GLU A 1 4.13 -22.71 -5.91
CA GLU A 1 5.59 -22.57 -5.65
C GLU A 1 6.25 -21.48 -6.51
N THR A 2 6.02 -21.45 -7.82
CA THR A 2 6.57 -20.41 -8.73
C THR A 2 6.25 -18.98 -8.32
N ASP A 3 4.99 -18.71 -7.93
CA ASP A 3 4.54 -17.35 -7.57
C ASP A 3 5.17 -16.83 -6.27
N ARG A 4 5.43 -17.73 -5.30
CA ARG A 4 6.12 -17.36 -4.06
C ARG A 4 7.55 -16.91 -4.35
N ARG A 5 8.29 -17.69 -5.14
CA ARG A 5 9.67 -17.37 -5.52
C ARG A 5 9.75 -16.05 -6.28
N LEU A 6 8.80 -15.77 -7.17
CA LEU A 6 8.74 -14.49 -7.87
C LEU A 6 8.52 -13.34 -6.90
N THR A 7 7.60 -13.51 -5.94
CA THR A 7 7.34 -12.52 -4.89
C THR A 7 8.60 -12.25 -4.06
N ASP A 8 9.31 -13.30 -3.64
CA ASP A 8 10.54 -13.18 -2.84
C ASP A 8 11.61 -12.39 -3.60
N GLN A 9 11.84 -12.71 -4.89
CA GLN A 9 12.80 -12.01 -5.74
C GLN A 9 12.46 -10.53 -5.93
N ILE A 10 11.17 -10.22 -6.10
CA ILE A 10 10.70 -8.83 -6.20
C ILE A 10 11.02 -8.10 -4.90
N VAL A 11 10.61 -8.65 -3.76
CA VAL A 11 10.82 -8.02 -2.45
C VAL A 11 12.31 -7.79 -2.17
N GLU A 12 13.17 -8.74 -2.52
CA GLU A 12 14.63 -8.58 -2.40
C GLU A 12 15.16 -7.41 -3.24
N GLN A 13 14.73 -7.26 -4.49
CA GLN A 13 15.17 -6.14 -5.33
C GLN A 13 14.66 -4.79 -4.81
N LEU A 14 13.41 -4.73 -4.36
CA LEU A 14 12.86 -3.49 -3.80
C LEU A 14 13.57 -3.08 -2.52
N LYS A 15 14.00 -4.04 -1.70
CA LYS A 15 14.85 -3.79 -0.53
C LYS A 15 16.25 -3.32 -0.93
N LYS A 16 16.86 -3.96 -1.94
CA LYS A 16 18.20 -3.57 -2.45
C LYS A 16 18.25 -2.10 -2.85
N TYR A 17 17.18 -1.59 -3.46
CA TYR A 17 17.06 -0.19 -3.87
C TYR A 17 16.38 0.70 -2.83
N ASP A 18 16.09 0.17 -1.65
CA ASP A 18 15.44 0.90 -0.56
C ASP A 18 14.08 1.53 -0.95
N ILE A 19 13.42 0.94 -1.96
CA ILE A 19 12.15 1.44 -2.54
C ILE A 19 10.96 1.06 -1.64
N ILE A 20 11.05 0.00 -0.84
CA ILE A 20 9.94 -0.46 0.00
C ILE A 20 10.15 -0.02 1.45
N GLN A 21 9.14 0.64 2.02
CA GLN A 21 9.21 1.19 3.37
C GLN A 21 7.94 0.93 4.18
N GLY A 22 8.09 0.89 5.51
CA GLY A 22 6.95 0.84 6.42
C GLY A 22 6.14 2.14 6.31
N GLN A 23 4.83 2.00 6.14
CA GLN A 23 3.87 3.08 6.08
C GLN A 23 2.70 2.78 7.01
N THR A 24 2.10 3.84 7.53
CA THR A 24 0.93 3.76 8.40
C THR A 24 -0.23 4.48 7.73
N ALA A 25 -1.30 3.75 7.44
CA ALA A 25 -2.53 4.36 6.97
C ALA A 25 -3.25 4.99 8.15
N GLN A 26 -3.73 6.21 7.94
CA GLN A 26 -4.37 7.03 8.97
C GLN A 26 -5.67 7.61 8.41
N TYR A 27 -6.62 7.84 9.30
CA TYR A 27 -7.87 8.54 9.00
C TYR A 27 -8.09 9.64 10.05
N THR A 28 -8.78 10.72 9.67
CA THR A 28 -9.17 11.78 10.61
C THR A 28 -10.67 11.73 10.79
N PRO A 29 -11.19 11.31 11.96
CA PRO A 29 -12.62 11.30 12.22
C PRO A 29 -13.26 12.67 12.00
N GLN A 30 -14.51 12.70 11.56
CA GLN A 30 -15.24 13.95 11.41
C GLN A 30 -15.37 14.66 12.78
N GLY A 31 -14.91 15.92 12.83
CA GLY A 31 -14.93 16.72 14.07
C GLY A 31 -13.69 16.54 14.95
N ASP A 32 -12.74 15.70 14.55
CA ASP A 32 -11.43 15.58 15.19
C ASP A 32 -10.36 16.31 14.35
N SER A 33 -9.30 16.79 14.99
CA SER A 33 -8.13 17.36 14.29
C SER A 33 -6.99 16.36 14.15
N GLU A 34 -6.96 15.31 14.98
CA GLU A 34 -5.85 14.37 15.04
C GLU A 34 -6.09 13.14 14.16
N PRO A 35 -5.17 12.83 13.23
CA PRO A 35 -5.18 11.57 12.50
C PRO A 35 -5.01 10.37 13.44
N ARG A 36 -5.73 9.29 13.16
CA ARG A 36 -5.66 8.02 13.90
C ARG A 36 -5.16 6.92 12.96
N PRO A 37 -4.10 6.16 13.36
CA PRO A 37 -3.61 5.07 12.56
C PRO A 37 -4.58 3.89 12.59
N PHE A 38 -4.64 3.17 11.48
CA PHE A 38 -5.53 2.02 11.37
C PHE A 38 -4.93 0.78 10.71
N ALA A 39 -3.84 0.95 9.96
CA ALA A 39 -3.09 -0.17 9.38
C ALA A 39 -1.62 0.20 9.24
N ASN A 40 -0.74 -0.78 9.47
CA ASN A 40 0.66 -0.69 9.10
C ASN A 40 0.92 -1.62 7.93
N TYR A 41 1.64 -1.16 6.93
CA TYR A 41 1.92 -1.91 5.71
C TYR A 41 3.27 -1.51 5.11
N PHE A 42 3.73 -2.29 4.13
CA PHE A 42 4.89 -1.92 3.33
C PHE A 42 4.43 -1.31 2.01
N GLY A 43 4.76 -0.03 1.81
CA GLY A 43 4.43 0.73 0.61
C GLY A 43 5.66 0.97 -0.28
N VAL A 44 5.41 1.27 -1.55
CA VAL A 44 6.44 1.74 -2.48
C VAL A 44 6.69 3.23 -2.21
N ASP A 45 7.95 3.59 -2.08
CA ASP A 45 8.42 4.97 -2.06
C ASP A 45 8.56 5.48 -3.50
N GLU A 46 7.59 6.27 -3.95
CA GLU A 46 7.58 6.84 -5.29
C GLU A 46 8.77 7.76 -5.56
N ALA A 47 9.23 8.51 -4.55
CA ALA A 47 10.35 9.42 -4.70
C ALA A 47 11.65 8.64 -4.95
N LYS A 48 11.87 7.55 -4.22
CA LYS A 48 13.03 6.67 -4.44
C LYS A 48 12.96 5.91 -5.75
N LEU A 49 11.77 5.47 -6.15
CA LEU A 49 11.56 4.84 -7.46
C LEU A 49 11.89 5.81 -8.61
N GLN A 50 11.53 7.09 -8.48
CA GLN A 50 11.85 8.14 -9.46
C GLN A 50 13.34 8.55 -9.44
N ALA A 51 14.00 8.38 -8.29
CA ALA A 51 15.42 8.70 -8.11
C ALA A 51 16.38 7.58 -8.56
N LEU A 52 15.86 6.44 -9.05
CA LEU A 52 16.69 5.37 -9.59
C LEU A 52 17.49 5.83 -10.81
N THR A 53 18.69 5.28 -10.97
CA THR A 53 19.44 5.45 -12.22
C THR A 53 18.78 4.69 -13.37
N ASP A 54 19.09 5.07 -14.60
CA ASP A 54 18.59 4.39 -15.80
C ASP A 54 18.93 2.88 -15.80
N GLU A 55 20.12 2.53 -15.32
CA GLU A 55 20.56 1.13 -15.20
C GLU A 55 19.71 0.35 -14.18
N GLN A 56 19.47 0.94 -13.00
CA GLN A 56 18.64 0.33 -11.96
C GLN A 56 17.19 0.14 -12.44
N PHE A 57 16.64 1.16 -13.10
CA PHE A 57 15.30 1.08 -13.67
C PHE A 57 15.20 0.03 -14.79
N LEU A 58 16.24 -0.07 -15.63
CA LEU A 58 16.32 -1.10 -16.68
C LEU A 58 16.37 -2.51 -16.10
N GLU A 59 17.06 -2.73 -14.97
CA GLU A 59 17.06 -4.02 -14.27
C GLU A 59 15.65 -4.41 -13.81
N LEU A 60 14.92 -3.49 -13.16
CA LEU A 60 13.53 -3.72 -12.75
C LEU A 60 12.65 -4.09 -13.95
N ARG A 61 12.80 -3.38 -15.08
CA ARG A 61 12.08 -3.68 -16.32
C ARG A 61 12.41 -5.08 -16.86
N LYS A 62 13.68 -5.45 -16.91
CA LYS A 62 14.12 -6.78 -17.41
C LYS A 62 13.60 -7.92 -16.54
N MET A 63 13.42 -7.68 -15.25
CA MET A 63 12.84 -8.63 -14.31
C MET A 63 11.30 -8.68 -14.35
N ASN A 64 10.65 -7.87 -15.19
CA ASN A 64 9.20 -7.78 -15.33
C ASN A 64 8.46 -7.44 -14.01
N VAL A 65 9.08 -6.63 -13.13
CA VAL A 65 8.52 -6.29 -11.81
C VAL A 65 7.67 -5.02 -11.83
N LEU A 66 7.84 -4.17 -12.84
CA LEU A 66 7.13 -2.89 -12.95
C LEU A 66 5.60 -3.02 -12.91
N PRO A 67 4.95 -3.98 -13.62
CA PRO A 67 3.50 -4.12 -13.55
C PRO A 67 3.00 -4.41 -12.13
N ILE A 68 3.75 -5.21 -11.36
CA ILE A 68 3.40 -5.59 -9.99
C ILE A 68 3.56 -4.38 -9.06
N LEU A 69 4.63 -3.59 -9.23
CA LEU A 69 4.85 -2.36 -8.49
C LEU A 69 3.70 -1.35 -8.66
N TYR A 70 3.33 -1.07 -9.90
CA TYR A 70 2.23 -0.14 -10.18
C TYR A 70 0.89 -0.68 -9.69
N ALA A 71 0.62 -1.98 -9.86
CA ALA A 71 -0.59 -2.60 -9.34
C ALA A 71 -0.69 -2.49 -7.82
N HIS A 72 0.43 -2.67 -7.10
CA HIS A 72 0.50 -2.51 -5.65
C HIS A 72 0.16 -1.08 -5.22
N MET A 73 0.75 -0.07 -5.86
CA MET A 73 0.47 1.34 -5.57
C MET A 73 -1.00 1.70 -5.82
N ILE A 74 -1.56 1.28 -6.95
CA ILE A 74 -2.98 1.51 -7.28
C ILE A 74 -3.91 0.79 -6.29
N SER A 75 -3.56 -0.42 -5.87
CA SER A 75 -4.32 -1.18 -4.88
C SER A 75 -4.38 -0.45 -3.53
N LEU A 76 -3.25 0.05 -3.05
CA LEU A 76 -3.17 0.82 -1.79
C LEU A 76 -3.91 2.15 -1.88
N ALA A 77 -3.84 2.85 -3.01
CA ALA A 77 -4.58 4.09 -3.23
C ALA A 77 -6.12 3.91 -3.12
N ASN A 78 -6.62 2.70 -3.36
CA ASN A 78 -8.05 2.38 -3.29
C ASN A 78 -8.59 2.15 -1.88
N TRP A 79 -7.75 2.09 -0.84
CA TRP A 79 -8.21 1.79 0.53
C TRP A 79 -9.28 2.76 1.02
N ARG A 80 -9.12 4.06 0.79
CA ARG A 80 -10.12 5.07 1.20
C ARG A 80 -11.48 4.81 0.55
N THR A 81 -11.49 4.52 -0.75
CA THR A 81 -12.72 4.17 -1.48
C THR A 81 -13.36 2.90 -0.92
N LEU A 82 -12.59 1.88 -0.59
CA LEU A 82 -13.11 0.65 -0.01
C LEU A 82 -13.72 0.87 1.38
N ILE A 83 -13.09 1.70 2.21
CA ILE A 83 -13.60 2.10 3.52
C ILE A 83 -14.92 2.87 3.37
N SER A 84 -14.97 3.90 2.51
CA SER A 84 -16.21 4.67 2.27
C SER A 84 -17.35 3.77 1.78
N ARG A 85 -17.09 2.86 0.82
CA ARG A 85 -18.10 1.92 0.34
C ARG A 85 -18.60 0.98 1.44
N ARG A 86 -17.73 0.59 2.38
CA ARG A 86 -18.13 -0.23 3.53
C ARG A 86 -18.99 0.55 4.52
N MET A 87 -18.63 1.81 4.80
CA MET A 87 -19.43 2.71 5.66
C MET A 87 -20.84 2.87 5.10
N GLU A 88 -20.95 3.19 3.81
CA GLU A 88 -22.25 3.34 3.12
C GLU A 88 -23.06 2.04 3.14
N ARG A 89 -22.44 0.91 2.82
CA ARG A 89 -23.14 -0.38 2.71
C ARG A 89 -23.67 -0.89 4.04
N LEU A 90 -22.95 -0.64 5.14
CA LEU A 90 -23.28 -1.19 6.46
C LEU A 90 -23.89 -0.17 7.42
N ASN A 91 -23.95 1.11 7.00
CA ASN A 91 -24.31 2.27 7.83
C ASN A 91 -23.52 2.29 9.14
N VAL A 92 -22.20 2.17 9.02
CA VAL A 92 -21.26 2.13 10.15
C VAL A 92 -20.31 3.31 10.08
N THR A 93 -19.76 3.69 11.22
CA THR A 93 -18.72 4.72 11.32
C THR A 93 -17.42 4.27 10.64
N GLU A 94 -16.53 5.21 10.33
CA GLU A 94 -15.22 4.88 9.75
C GLU A 94 -14.40 3.96 10.67
N VAL A 95 -14.50 4.17 11.99
CA VAL A 95 -13.85 3.31 13.01
C VAL A 95 -14.28 1.85 12.88
N GLU A 96 -15.58 1.60 12.72
CA GLU A 96 -16.16 0.26 12.56
C GLU A 96 -15.91 -0.34 11.17
N ALA A 97 -15.86 0.53 10.14
CA ALA A 97 -15.53 0.11 8.79
C ALA A 97 -14.09 -0.43 8.72
N VAL A 98 -13.18 0.19 9.46
CA VAL A 98 -11.76 -0.13 9.41
C VAL A 98 -11.37 -1.26 10.37
N SER A 99 -11.96 -1.30 11.57
CA SER A 99 -11.67 -2.33 12.59
C SER A 99 -12.21 -3.72 12.27
N GLY A 100 -13.11 -3.85 11.29
CA GLY A 100 -13.71 -5.13 10.90
C GLY A 100 -14.75 -5.67 11.89
N GLN A 101 -14.85 -5.10 13.08
CA GLN A 101 -15.83 -5.43 14.12
C GLN A 101 -16.96 -4.39 14.15
N ARG A 102 -18.21 -4.86 14.21
CA ARG A 102 -19.35 -4.00 14.54
C ARG A 102 -19.27 -3.75 16.04
N LEU A 103 -19.11 -2.50 16.46
CA LEU A 103 -19.21 -2.16 17.87
C LEU A 103 -20.71 -2.21 18.20
N SER A 104 -21.10 -3.22 18.99
CA SER A 104 -22.48 -3.53 19.36
C SER A 104 -23.14 -2.41 20.14
#